data_AF-A0A843DNY0-F1
#
_entry.id   AF-A0A843DNY0-F1
#
_cell.length_a   1.000
_cell.length_b   1.000
_cell.length_c   1.000
_cell.angle_alpha   90.00
_cell.angle_beta   90.00
_cell.angle_gamma   90.00
#
_symmetry.space_group_name_H-M   'P 1'
#
loop_
_entity.id
_entity.type
_entity.pdbx_description
1 polymer ?
#
loop_
_entity_poly.entity_id
_entity_poly.type
_entity_poly.pdbx_seq_one_letter_code
_entity_poly.pdbx_strand_id
1 'polypeptide(L)'
;MELIKELPALGRDLGPGLILIGLTSLAAILVGCLFEEWETLPWMATATVSLCGIGLLLRFLPKTSKVPRTSTSIAATALVWVVVGLCGSLPFLFTGMPFIDAAFESMSAWTGTGFSIAEDIESWPKTLLFWRSFMQWVGGLGIVAFTLTVATRSGLITRGMYTSESGGQAFMPSVIATAFQMWKIYAVLTVAAVLAILLTGVGLWDAVNLALCGIATGGMSIYAAGISHFQNFALEMVLIPIMIAGAVPFRLYYLTY
;
A
#
# COMPACT_ATOMS: atom_id res chain seq x y z
N MET A 1 29.43 8.66 -2.36
CA MET A 1 30.40 7.90 -1.53
C MET A 1 29.88 7.58 -0.12
N GLU A 2 29.08 8.44 0.52
CA GLU A 2 28.53 8.14 1.87
C GLU A 2 27.37 7.13 1.86
N LEU A 3 26.48 7.15 0.85
CA LEU A 3 25.36 6.20 0.72
C LEU A 3 25.82 4.73 0.73
N ILE A 4 26.93 4.43 0.04
CA ILE A 4 27.50 3.09 -0.07
C ILE A 4 28.00 2.59 1.30
N LYS A 5 28.50 3.49 2.15
CA LYS A 5 28.98 3.14 3.50
C LYS A 5 27.83 2.82 4.46
N GLU A 6 26.65 3.38 4.20
CA GLU A 6 25.43 3.17 5.01
C GLU A 6 24.49 2.11 4.43
N LEU A 7 24.78 1.61 3.22
CA LEU A 7 24.00 0.58 2.53
C LEU A 7 23.69 -0.66 3.39
N PRO A 8 24.62 -1.19 4.21
CA PRO A 8 24.29 -2.34 5.06
C PRO A 8 23.29 -2.00 6.17
N ALA A 9 23.29 -0.76 6.67
CA ALA A 9 22.31 -0.31 7.67
C ALA A 9 20.93 -0.12 7.03
N LEU A 10 20.90 0.43 5.81
CA LEU A 10 19.68 0.57 5.02
C LEU A 10 19.09 -0.79 4.61
N GLY A 11 19.92 -1.74 4.18
CA GLY A 11 19.47 -3.08 3.77
C GLY A 11 18.84 -3.86 4.92
N ARG A 12 19.40 -3.74 6.13
CA ARG A 12 18.82 -4.28 7.37
C ARG A 12 17.40 -3.75 7.62
N ASP A 13 17.17 -2.47 7.40
CA ASP A 13 15.91 -1.80 7.73
C ASP A 13 14.86 -1.96 6.61
N LEU A 14 15.28 -1.89 5.34
CA LEU A 14 14.38 -1.86 4.18
C LEU A 14 14.11 -3.25 3.59
N GLY A 15 15.07 -4.17 3.66
CA GLY A 15 14.94 -5.52 3.11
C GLY A 15 13.72 -6.29 3.63
N PRO A 16 13.46 -6.34 4.96
CA PRO A 16 12.24 -6.95 5.50
C PRO A 16 10.95 -6.33 4.97
N GLY A 17 10.92 -5.01 4.78
CA GLY A 17 9.74 -4.30 4.25
C GLY A 17 9.46 -4.66 2.79
N LEU A 18 10.49 -4.73 1.94
CA LEU A 18 10.34 -5.17 0.55
C LEU A 18 9.88 -6.61 0.44
N ILE A 19 10.38 -7.52 1.29
CA ILE A 19 9.89 -8.91 1.34
C ILE A 19 8.41 -8.93 1.75
N LEU A 20 8.03 -8.15 2.75
CA LEU A 20 6.63 -8.08 3.20
C LEU A 20 5.71 -7.59 2.07
N ILE A 21 6.08 -6.51 1.37
CA ILE A 21 5.34 -5.99 0.21
C ILE A 21 5.33 -6.99 -0.95
N GLY A 22 6.43 -7.71 -1.17
CA GLY A 22 6.47 -8.80 -2.14
C GLY A 22 5.47 -9.91 -1.78
N LEU A 23 5.40 -10.32 -0.52
CA LEU A 23 4.49 -11.37 -0.08
C LEU A 23 3.01 -10.95 -0.14
N THR A 24 2.67 -9.66 -0.01
CA THR A 24 1.27 -9.23 -0.17
C THR A 24 0.77 -9.45 -1.59
N SER A 25 1.63 -9.40 -2.61
CA SER A 25 1.26 -9.69 -4.00
C SER A 25 0.74 -11.13 -4.22
N LEU A 26 1.02 -12.06 -3.30
CA LEU A 26 0.43 -13.41 -3.32
C LEU A 26 -1.11 -13.36 -3.25
N ALA A 27 -1.70 -12.31 -2.68
CA ALA A 27 -3.15 -12.13 -2.66
C ALA A 27 -3.75 -12.07 -4.07
N ALA A 28 -3.08 -11.39 -5.01
CA ALA A 28 -3.54 -11.34 -6.39
C ALA A 28 -3.29 -12.66 -7.13
N ILE A 29 -2.22 -13.39 -6.80
CA ILE A 29 -2.02 -14.76 -7.32
C ILE A 29 -3.18 -15.66 -6.91
N LEU A 30 -3.64 -15.56 -5.65
CA LEU A 30 -4.84 -16.28 -5.20
C LEU A 30 -6.07 -15.91 -6.03
N VAL A 31 -6.26 -14.62 -6.33
CA VAL A 31 -7.35 -14.15 -7.22
C VAL A 31 -7.24 -14.80 -8.60
N GLY A 32 -6.04 -14.85 -9.20
CA GLY A 32 -5.84 -15.50 -10.49
C GLY A 32 -6.12 -17.01 -10.46
N CYS A 33 -5.76 -17.70 -9.38
CA CYS A 33 -6.15 -19.11 -9.19
C CYS A 33 -7.67 -19.28 -9.07
N LEU A 34 -8.36 -18.36 -8.39
CA LEU A 34 -9.83 -18.40 -8.21
C LEU A 34 -10.60 -18.15 -9.51
N PHE A 35 -10.05 -17.32 -10.40
CA PHE A 35 -10.64 -17.03 -11.71
C PHE A 35 -10.05 -17.86 -12.86
N GLU A 36 -9.20 -18.85 -12.54
CA GLU A 36 -8.57 -19.76 -13.51
C GLU A 36 -7.72 -19.03 -14.58
N GLU A 37 -7.11 -17.91 -14.22
CA GLU A 37 -6.30 -17.05 -15.09
C GLU A 37 -4.82 -17.51 -15.15
N TRP A 38 -4.61 -18.76 -15.55
CA TRP A 38 -3.29 -19.43 -15.50
C TRP A 38 -2.19 -18.71 -16.28
N GLU A 39 -2.55 -18.03 -17.38
CA GLU A 39 -1.60 -17.28 -18.21
C GLU A 39 -1.08 -16.01 -17.52
N THR A 40 -1.89 -15.42 -16.63
CA THR A 40 -1.53 -14.18 -15.90
C THR A 40 -0.69 -14.48 -14.66
N LEU A 41 -0.75 -15.69 -14.10
CA LEU A 41 -0.04 -16.05 -12.86
C LEU A 41 1.49 -15.89 -12.94
N PRO A 42 2.20 -16.33 -14.01
CA PRO A 42 3.64 -16.12 -14.13
C PRO A 42 4.01 -14.63 -14.15
N TRP A 43 3.20 -13.80 -14.81
CA TRP A 43 3.38 -12.34 -14.83
C TRP A 43 3.15 -11.73 -13.47
N MET A 44 2.12 -12.18 -12.74
CA MET A 44 1.88 -11.74 -11.37
C MET A 44 3.03 -12.14 -10.43
N ALA A 45 3.60 -13.33 -10.61
CA ALA A 45 4.74 -13.81 -9.82
C ALA A 45 6.00 -12.95 -10.02
N THR A 46 6.14 -12.23 -11.15
CA THR A 46 7.28 -11.32 -11.36
C THR A 46 7.35 -10.21 -10.30
N ALA A 47 6.21 -9.67 -9.86
CA ALA A 47 6.17 -8.68 -8.77
C ALA A 47 6.64 -9.30 -7.45
N THR A 48 6.16 -10.50 -7.11
CA THR A 48 6.57 -11.22 -5.89
C THR A 48 8.07 -11.50 -5.90
N VAL A 49 8.57 -12.09 -7.00
CA VAL A 49 9.97 -12.54 -7.12
C VAL A 49 10.93 -11.35 -7.15
N SER A 50 10.61 -10.27 -7.86
CA SER A 50 11.46 -9.08 -7.92
C SER A 50 11.56 -8.38 -6.56
N LEU A 51 10.43 -8.14 -5.87
CA LEU A 51 10.40 -7.49 -4.56
C LEU A 51 11.07 -8.33 -3.47
N CYS A 52 10.72 -9.62 -3.38
CA CYS A 52 11.35 -10.54 -2.44
C CYS A 52 12.82 -10.75 -2.76
N GLY A 53 13.18 -10.86 -4.04
CA GLY A 53 14.56 -11.00 -4.50
C GLY A 53 15.41 -9.81 -4.07
N ILE A 54 14.98 -8.58 -4.36
CA ILE A 54 15.69 -7.37 -3.94
C ILE A 54 15.76 -7.30 -2.40
N GLY A 55 14.66 -7.59 -1.70
CA GLY A 55 14.63 -7.58 -0.24
C GLY A 55 15.57 -8.62 0.40
N LEU A 56 15.70 -9.80 -0.20
CA LEU A 56 16.65 -10.84 0.22
C LEU A 56 18.09 -10.44 -0.09
N LEU A 57 18.37 -9.86 -1.26
CA LEU A 57 19.68 -9.31 -1.60
C LEU A 57 20.14 -8.26 -0.60
N LEU A 58 19.24 -7.39 -0.15
CA LEU A 58 19.52 -6.41 0.89
C LEU A 58 19.80 -7.05 2.26
N ARG A 59 19.21 -8.22 2.57
CA ARG A 59 19.50 -8.97 3.80
C ARG A 59 20.85 -9.68 3.79
N PHE A 60 21.40 -9.98 2.63
CA PHE A 60 22.75 -10.56 2.50
C PHE A 60 23.87 -9.53 2.75
N LEU A 61 23.54 -8.25 2.87
CA LEU A 61 24.53 -7.23 3.23
C LEU A 61 25.07 -7.44 4.67
N PRO A 62 26.32 -7.01 4.94
CA PRO A 62 26.92 -7.17 6.26
C PRO A 62 26.07 -6.56 7.38
N LYS A 63 25.85 -7.32 8.47
CA LYS A 63 25.09 -6.80 9.62
C LYS A 63 25.85 -5.65 10.27
N THR A 64 25.16 -4.53 10.50
CA THR A 64 25.71 -3.36 11.19
C THR A 64 24.72 -2.86 12.24
N SER A 65 25.24 -2.37 13.37
CA SER A 65 24.46 -1.68 14.41
C SER A 65 24.39 -0.17 14.19
N LYS A 66 25.14 0.37 13.22
CA LYS A 66 25.15 1.81 12.94
C LYS A 66 23.76 2.29 12.53
N VAL A 67 23.35 3.41 13.10
CA VAL A 67 22.14 4.12 12.70
C VAL A 67 22.50 4.98 11.47
N PRO A 68 21.81 4.81 10.33
CA PRO A 68 22.06 5.65 9.15
C PRO A 68 21.67 7.09 9.43
N ARG A 69 22.27 8.04 8.71
CA ARG A 69 21.91 9.45 8.82
C ARG A 69 20.46 9.67 8.38
N THR A 70 19.83 10.73 8.92
CA THR A 70 18.45 11.09 8.56
C THR A 70 18.30 11.37 7.07
N SER A 71 19.24 12.10 6.45
CA SER A 71 19.23 12.37 5.01
C SER A 71 19.31 11.10 4.17
N THR A 72 20.20 10.18 4.54
CA THR A 72 20.33 8.86 3.90
C THR A 72 19.05 8.05 4.03
N SER A 73 18.41 8.08 5.20
CA SER A 73 17.17 7.33 5.47
C SER A 73 15.97 7.88 4.67
N ILE A 74 15.87 9.21 4.53
CA ILE A 74 14.85 9.86 3.69
C ILE A 74 15.06 9.48 2.23
N ALA A 75 16.28 9.62 1.71
CA ALA A 75 16.60 9.26 0.32
C ALA A 75 16.35 7.77 0.04
N ALA A 76 16.75 6.90 0.96
CA ALA A 76 16.53 5.47 0.84
C ALA A 76 15.03 5.10 0.82
N THR A 77 14.20 5.82 1.58
CA THR A 77 12.76 5.59 1.55
C THR A 77 12.16 6.00 0.20
N ALA A 78 12.53 7.16 -0.34
CA ALA A 78 12.08 7.58 -1.66
C ALA A 78 12.45 6.53 -2.73
N LEU A 79 13.68 5.99 -2.66
CA LEU A 79 14.13 4.92 -3.55
C LEU A 79 13.34 3.62 -3.38
N VAL A 80 12.90 3.27 -2.16
CA VAL A 80 12.04 2.10 -1.94
C VAL A 80 10.72 2.23 -2.67
N TRP A 81 10.08 3.40 -2.63
CA TRP A 81 8.83 3.61 -3.38
C TRP A 81 9.04 3.49 -4.90
N VAL A 82 10.17 4.00 -5.41
CA VAL A 82 10.55 3.79 -6.82
C VAL A 82 10.71 2.31 -7.13
N VAL A 83 11.45 1.57 -6.31
CA VAL A 83 11.64 0.11 -6.48
C VAL A 83 10.30 -0.63 -6.44
N VAL A 84 9.43 -0.29 -5.48
CA VAL A 84 8.11 -0.91 -5.34
C VAL A 84 7.24 -0.64 -6.56
N GLY A 85 7.21 0.61 -7.05
CA GLY A 85 6.49 0.97 -8.27
C GLY A 85 7.02 0.24 -9.52
N LEU A 86 8.35 0.17 -9.70
CA LEU A 86 8.95 -0.51 -10.85
C LEU A 86 8.79 -2.04 -10.81
N CYS A 87 8.82 -2.65 -9.62
CA CYS A 87 8.59 -4.09 -9.50
C CYS A 87 7.11 -4.43 -9.64
N GLY A 88 6.22 -3.57 -9.10
CA GLY A 88 4.78 -3.73 -9.18
C GLY A 88 4.21 -3.49 -10.59
N SER A 89 4.98 -2.89 -11.50
CA SER A 89 4.56 -2.68 -12.89
C SER A 89 4.78 -3.90 -13.79
N LEU A 90 5.66 -4.83 -13.40
CA LEU A 90 5.99 -5.99 -14.22
C LEU A 90 4.78 -6.85 -14.62
N PRO A 91 3.77 -7.11 -13.75
CA PRO A 91 2.57 -7.84 -14.14
C PRO A 91 1.77 -7.15 -15.24
N PHE A 92 1.79 -5.81 -15.33
CA PHE A 92 1.05 -5.09 -16.35
C PHE A 92 1.64 -5.22 -17.75
N LEU A 93 2.89 -5.65 -17.90
CA LEU A 93 3.46 -5.93 -19.22
C LEU A 93 2.70 -7.05 -19.95
N PHE A 94 1.95 -7.88 -19.22
CA PHE A 94 1.06 -8.88 -19.81
C PHE A 94 -0.03 -8.26 -20.71
N THR A 95 -0.46 -7.04 -20.44
CA THR A 95 -1.52 -6.36 -21.20
C THR A 95 -1.02 -5.83 -22.56
N GLY A 96 0.29 -5.95 -22.83
CA GLY A 96 0.93 -5.37 -24.01
C GLY A 96 1.26 -3.89 -23.88
N MET A 97 0.98 -3.26 -22.73
CA MET A 97 1.29 -1.85 -22.52
C MET A 97 2.81 -1.60 -22.45
N PRO A 98 3.31 -0.47 -22.98
CA PRO A 98 4.71 -0.07 -22.85
C PRO A 98 5.16 -0.03 -21.38
N PHE A 99 6.44 -0.33 -21.13
CA PHE A 99 6.98 -0.35 -19.76
C PHE A 99 6.81 0.98 -19.02
N ILE A 100 6.95 2.11 -19.72
CA ILE A 100 6.78 3.43 -19.13
C ILE A 100 5.34 3.64 -18.64
N ASP A 101 4.37 3.11 -19.39
CA ASP A 101 2.97 3.22 -19.05
C ASP A 101 2.63 2.27 -17.89
N ALA A 102 3.16 1.05 -17.91
CA ALA A 102 3.04 0.11 -16.79
C ALA A 102 3.65 0.69 -15.49
N ALA A 103 4.80 1.36 -15.61
CA ALA A 103 5.47 2.02 -14.48
C ALA A 103 4.64 3.20 -13.95
N PHE A 104 4.02 3.99 -14.82
CA PHE A 104 3.11 5.05 -14.44
C PHE A 104 1.89 4.49 -13.68
N GLU A 105 1.25 3.45 -14.22
CA GLU A 105 0.09 2.82 -13.59
C GLU A 105 0.40 2.26 -12.20
N SER A 106 1.48 1.51 -12.10
CA SER A 106 1.92 0.95 -10.82
C SER A 106 2.25 2.05 -9.82
N MET A 107 3.01 3.07 -10.23
CA MET A 107 3.36 4.18 -9.33
C MET A 107 2.10 4.90 -8.84
N SER A 108 1.19 5.24 -9.74
CA SER A 108 -0.09 5.89 -9.42
C SER A 108 -0.93 5.07 -8.44
N ALA A 109 -0.92 3.74 -8.58
CA ALA A 109 -1.61 2.84 -7.66
C ALA A 109 -0.94 2.83 -6.28
N TRP A 110 0.38 2.60 -6.22
CA TRP A 110 1.12 2.53 -4.95
C TRP A 110 1.08 3.82 -4.13
N THR A 111 1.05 4.97 -4.79
CA THR A 111 1.00 6.27 -4.12
C THR A 111 -0.40 6.74 -3.78
N GLY A 112 -1.45 6.00 -4.21
CA GLY A 112 -2.84 6.43 -4.06
C GLY A 112 -3.17 7.67 -4.87
N THR A 113 -2.48 7.90 -6.00
CA THR A 113 -2.73 9.06 -6.88
C THR A 113 -3.98 8.86 -7.73
N GLY A 114 -4.24 7.64 -8.18
CA GLY A 114 -5.51 7.31 -8.83
C GLY A 114 -5.62 7.62 -10.31
N PHE A 115 -4.57 8.16 -10.93
CA PHE A 115 -4.55 8.44 -12.36
C PHE A 115 -4.29 7.16 -13.14
N SER A 116 -4.96 7.05 -14.29
CA SER A 116 -4.90 5.91 -15.18
C SER A 116 -4.66 6.40 -16.60
N ILE A 117 -3.81 5.67 -17.31
CA ILE A 117 -3.51 5.80 -18.74
C ILE A 117 -3.90 4.53 -19.50
N ALA A 118 -4.33 3.48 -18.79
CA ALA A 118 -4.93 2.31 -19.40
C ALA A 118 -6.23 2.68 -20.14
N GLU A 119 -6.29 2.37 -21.44
CA GLU A 119 -7.41 2.73 -22.32
C GLU A 119 -8.55 1.70 -22.30
N ASP A 120 -8.21 0.41 -22.21
CA ASP A 120 -9.15 -0.71 -22.22
C ASP A 120 -8.93 -1.56 -20.97
N ILE A 121 -9.34 -1.03 -19.82
CA ILE A 121 -9.12 -1.65 -18.51
C ILE A 121 -9.99 -2.90 -18.37
N GLU A 122 -11.20 -2.85 -18.91
CA GLU A 122 -12.22 -3.89 -18.80
C GLU A 122 -11.82 -5.21 -19.47
N SER A 123 -10.91 -5.17 -20.46
CA SER A 123 -10.38 -6.39 -21.09
C SER A 123 -9.29 -7.08 -20.29
N TRP A 124 -8.80 -6.46 -19.20
CA TRP A 124 -7.71 -7.02 -18.41
C TRP A 124 -8.19 -8.20 -17.56
N PRO A 125 -7.30 -9.18 -17.32
CA PRO A 125 -7.57 -10.25 -16.36
C PRO A 125 -7.94 -9.68 -14.99
N LYS A 126 -8.86 -10.35 -14.30
CA LYS A 126 -9.30 -10.00 -12.94
C LYS A 126 -8.14 -9.95 -11.96
N THR A 127 -7.11 -10.77 -12.16
CA THR A 127 -5.85 -10.72 -11.41
C THR A 127 -5.21 -9.33 -11.46
N LEU A 128 -5.13 -8.72 -12.64
CA LEU A 128 -4.51 -7.40 -12.82
C LEU A 128 -5.44 -6.28 -12.37
N LEU A 129 -6.74 -6.41 -12.58
CA LEU A 129 -7.75 -5.48 -12.05
C LEU A 129 -7.69 -5.41 -10.52
N PHE A 130 -7.66 -6.57 -9.86
CA PHE A 130 -7.47 -6.65 -8.42
C PHE A 130 -6.11 -6.11 -7.99
N TRP A 131 -5.03 -6.42 -8.73
CA TRP A 131 -3.70 -5.90 -8.41
C TRP A 131 -3.68 -4.37 -8.39
N ARG A 132 -4.34 -3.68 -9.33
CA ARG A 132 -4.49 -2.22 -9.34
C ARG A 132 -5.12 -1.72 -8.04
N SER A 133 -6.29 -2.23 -7.68
CA SER A 133 -7.01 -1.83 -6.47
C SER A 133 -6.25 -2.20 -5.19
N PHE A 134 -5.60 -3.36 -5.18
CA PHE A 134 -4.86 -3.87 -4.04
C PHE A 134 -3.57 -3.07 -3.78
N MET A 135 -2.87 -2.61 -4.82
CA MET A 135 -1.74 -1.71 -4.66
C MET A 135 -2.13 -0.40 -3.98
N GLN A 136 -3.31 0.17 -4.30
CA GLN A 136 -3.82 1.35 -3.58
C GLN A 136 -4.05 1.05 -2.11
N TRP A 137 -4.67 -0.09 -1.80
CA TRP A 137 -4.95 -0.51 -0.43
C TRP A 137 -3.67 -0.75 0.40
N VAL A 138 -2.69 -1.45 -0.18
CA VAL A 138 -1.39 -1.67 0.48
C VAL A 138 -0.59 -0.36 0.57
N GLY A 139 -0.63 0.48 -0.46
CA GLY A 139 0.00 1.80 -0.49
C GLY A 139 -0.54 2.74 0.59
N GLY A 140 -1.86 2.76 0.77
CA GLY A 140 -2.56 3.51 1.83
C GLY A 140 -2.16 3.05 3.24
N LEU A 141 -1.94 1.75 3.45
CA LEU A 141 -1.33 1.24 4.68
C LEU A 141 0.14 1.65 4.82
N GLY A 142 0.88 1.60 3.72
CA GLY A 142 2.32 1.90 3.67
C GLY A 142 2.65 3.32 4.09
N ILE A 143 1.86 4.31 3.67
CA ILE A 143 2.07 5.71 4.07
C ILE A 143 1.80 5.94 5.57
N VAL A 144 0.84 5.22 6.14
CA VAL A 144 0.52 5.29 7.58
C VAL A 144 1.66 4.70 8.41
N ALA A 145 2.15 3.52 8.04
CA ALA A 145 3.27 2.86 8.72
C ALA A 145 4.58 3.66 8.57
N PHE A 146 4.81 4.24 7.39
CA PHE A 146 5.97 5.08 7.12
C PHE A 146 5.95 6.37 7.95
N THR A 147 4.81 7.10 7.96
CA THR A 147 4.65 8.34 8.73
C THR A 147 4.92 8.08 10.22
N LEU A 148 4.45 6.96 10.76
CA LEU A 148 4.69 6.58 12.16
C LEU A 148 6.17 6.25 12.42
N THR A 149 6.83 5.53 11.51
CA THR A 149 8.25 5.16 11.65
C THR A 149 9.16 6.39 11.56
N VAL A 150 8.84 7.34 10.66
CA VAL A 150 9.58 8.60 10.54
C VAL A 150 9.32 9.53 11.73
N ALA A 151 8.06 9.68 12.16
CA ALA A 151 7.71 10.53 13.29
C ALA A 151 8.35 10.06 14.61
N THR A 152 8.51 8.74 14.78
CA THR A 152 9.15 8.15 15.98
C THR A 152 10.68 8.22 15.93
N ARG A 153 11.31 8.06 14.77
CA ARG A 153 12.79 8.11 14.63
C ARG A 153 13.36 9.52 14.51
N SER A 154 12.62 10.48 13.97
CA SER A 154 13.05 11.88 13.83
C SER A 154 13.10 12.64 15.16
N GLY A 155 12.63 12.04 16.26
CA GLY A 155 12.49 12.72 17.55
C GLY A 155 11.46 13.85 17.52
N LEU A 156 10.67 14.00 16.44
CA LEU A 156 9.60 15.00 16.32
C LEU A 156 8.51 14.77 17.38
N ILE A 157 8.21 13.51 17.71
CA ILE A 157 7.31 13.16 18.83
C ILE A 157 7.96 13.47 20.19
N THR A 158 9.29 13.39 20.30
CA THR A 158 10.02 13.62 21.55
C THR A 158 10.32 15.11 21.81
N ARG A 159 10.38 15.95 20.78
CA ARG A 159 10.73 17.38 20.89
C ARG A 159 9.54 18.36 20.93
N GLY A 160 8.31 17.84 20.93
CA GLY A 160 7.10 18.66 20.88
C GLY A 160 6.59 19.16 22.22
N MET A 161 6.09 18.29 23.10
CA MET A 161 5.26 18.71 24.24
C MET A 161 5.19 17.65 25.36
N TYR A 162 6.32 17.10 25.81
CA TYR A 162 6.31 16.21 26.99
C TYR A 162 7.53 16.43 27.90
N THR A 163 7.84 17.70 28.11
CA THR A 163 8.67 18.16 29.24
C THR A 163 7.90 19.27 29.94
N SER A 164 6.80 18.88 30.58
CA SER A 164 6.19 19.66 31.65
C SER A 164 5.48 18.71 32.61
N GLU A 165 6.19 18.40 33.69
CA GLU A 165 5.60 18.25 35.03
C GLU A 165 4.72 17.04 35.39
N SER A 166 5.04 15.83 34.95
CA SER A 166 4.72 14.66 35.79
C SER A 166 5.66 13.49 35.52
N GLY A 167 6.26 12.96 36.58
CA GLY A 167 7.11 11.77 36.57
C GLY A 167 6.35 10.47 36.32
N GLY A 168 5.46 10.45 35.32
CA GLY A 168 4.84 9.23 34.81
C GLY A 168 5.65 8.74 33.62
N GLN A 169 6.18 7.51 33.71
CA GLN A 169 6.68 6.80 32.53
C GLN A 169 5.58 6.82 31.47
N ALA A 170 5.81 7.55 30.37
CA ALA A 170 4.92 7.48 29.23
C ALA A 170 4.94 6.03 28.74
N PHE A 171 3.88 5.28 29.07
CA PHE A 171 3.58 3.99 28.46
C PHE A 171 3.27 4.25 26.99
N MET A 172 4.30 4.52 26.19
CA MET A 172 4.19 4.51 24.75
C MET A 172 4.11 3.03 24.38
N PRO A 173 2.96 2.49 23.97
CA PRO A 173 2.91 1.14 23.43
C PRO A 173 3.99 1.02 22.34
N SER A 174 4.62 -0.14 22.26
CA SER A 174 5.62 -0.43 21.23
C SER A 174 5.10 0.07 19.87
N VAL A 175 5.92 0.81 19.12
CA VAL A 175 5.56 1.34 17.80
C VAL A 175 4.97 0.25 16.91
N ILE A 176 5.47 -0.97 17.07
CA ILE A 176 5.00 -2.18 16.39
C ILE A 176 3.57 -2.55 16.79
N ALA A 177 3.25 -2.48 18.10
CA ALA A 177 1.91 -2.75 18.60
C ALA A 177 0.91 -1.70 18.09
N THR A 178 1.28 -0.43 18.07
CA THR A 178 0.45 0.66 17.52
C THR A 178 0.20 0.47 16.02
N ALA A 179 1.22 0.11 15.25
CA ALA A 179 1.09 -0.18 13.82
C ALA A 179 0.15 -1.36 13.54
N PHE A 180 0.24 -2.42 14.35
CA PHE A 180 -0.63 -3.58 14.22
C PHE A 180 -2.10 -3.26 14.53
N GLN A 181 -2.37 -2.40 15.52
CA GLN A 181 -3.74 -1.96 15.81
C GLN A 181 -4.31 -1.06 14.70
N MET A 182 -3.49 -0.16 14.13
CA MET A 182 -3.90 0.64 12.97
C MET A 182 -4.26 -0.25 11.77
N TRP A 183 -3.46 -1.29 11.52
CA TRP A 183 -3.76 -2.26 10.45
C TRP A 183 -5.10 -2.98 10.69
N LYS A 184 -5.40 -3.36 11.93
CA LYS A 184 -6.72 -3.95 12.26
C LYS A 184 -7.87 -2.99 12.01
N ILE A 185 -7.74 -1.72 12.42
CA ILE A 185 -8.75 -0.69 12.16
C ILE A 185 -8.99 -0.57 10.66
N TYR A 186 -7.91 -0.47 9.88
CA TYR A 186 -7.99 -0.38 8.42
C TYR A 186 -8.70 -1.59 7.80
N ALA A 187 -8.36 -2.81 8.24
CA ALA A 187 -9.00 -4.03 7.78
C ALA A 187 -10.49 -4.08 8.14
N VAL A 188 -10.87 -3.70 9.36
CA VAL A 188 -12.28 -3.64 9.81
C VAL A 188 -13.06 -2.61 9.00
N LEU A 189 -12.51 -1.42 8.80
CA LEU A 189 -13.13 -0.39 7.96
C LEU A 189 -13.28 -0.86 6.51
N THR A 190 -12.30 -1.59 5.98
CA THR A 190 -12.37 -2.16 4.63
C THR A 190 -13.51 -3.19 4.53
N VAL A 191 -13.63 -4.11 5.48
CA VAL A 191 -14.73 -5.09 5.49
C VAL A 191 -16.09 -4.39 5.63
N ALA A 192 -16.19 -3.40 6.52
CA ALA A 192 -17.41 -2.60 6.67
C ALA A 192 -17.76 -1.85 5.37
N ALA A 193 -16.77 -1.31 4.67
CA ALA A 193 -16.95 -0.66 3.37
C ALA A 193 -17.46 -1.63 2.31
N VAL A 194 -16.90 -2.84 2.21
CA VAL A 194 -17.40 -3.88 1.29
C VAL A 194 -18.87 -4.20 1.59
N LEU A 195 -19.22 -4.42 2.86
CA LEU A 195 -20.59 -4.72 3.25
C LEU A 195 -21.55 -3.56 2.95
N ALA A 196 -21.16 -2.32 3.23
CA ALA A 196 -21.97 -1.14 2.94
C ALA A 196 -22.19 -0.96 1.43
N ILE A 197 -21.15 -1.16 0.62
CA ILE A 197 -21.24 -1.06 -0.84
C ILE A 197 -22.16 -2.16 -1.41
N LEU A 198 -22.09 -3.39 -0.89
CA LEU A 198 -22.98 -4.49 -1.30
C LEU A 198 -24.47 -4.15 -1.10
N LEU A 199 -24.82 -3.36 -0.09
CA LEU A 199 -26.21 -2.93 0.14
C LEU A 199 -26.76 -2.02 -0.97
N THR A 200 -25.91 -1.50 -1.85
CA THR A 200 -26.29 -0.64 -2.98
C THR A 200 -26.69 -1.45 -4.23
N GLY A 201 -26.54 -2.78 -4.17
CA GLY A 201 -26.92 -3.70 -5.24
C GLY A 201 -25.82 -4.02 -6.24
N VAL A 202 -24.61 -3.49 -6.07
CA VAL A 202 -23.45 -3.85 -6.90
C VAL A 202 -22.89 -5.24 -6.57
N GLY A 203 -22.23 -5.87 -7.54
CA GLY A 203 -21.66 -7.20 -7.36
C GLY A 203 -20.52 -7.22 -6.34
N LEU A 204 -20.26 -8.40 -5.76
CA LEU A 204 -19.17 -8.59 -4.77
C LEU A 204 -17.80 -8.20 -5.34
N TRP A 205 -17.55 -8.51 -6.60
CA TRP A 205 -16.32 -8.16 -7.28
C TRP A 205 -16.10 -6.65 -7.30
N ASP A 206 -17.12 -5.89 -7.71
CA ASP A 206 -17.06 -4.43 -7.76
C ASP A 206 -16.93 -3.86 -6.34
N ALA A 207 -17.71 -4.39 -5.38
CA ALA A 207 -17.72 -3.93 -4.00
C ALA A 207 -16.36 -4.07 -3.33
N VAL A 208 -15.65 -5.17 -3.56
CA VAL A 208 -14.29 -5.38 -3.04
C VAL A 208 -13.33 -4.37 -3.64
N ASN A 209 -13.29 -4.23 -4.97
CA ASN A 209 -12.36 -3.31 -5.62
C ASN A 209 -12.63 -1.84 -5.26
N LEU A 210 -13.90 -1.44 -5.19
CA LEU A 210 -14.30 -0.11 -4.75
C LEU A 210 -13.96 0.16 -3.28
N ALA A 211 -14.14 -0.82 -2.39
CA ALA A 211 -13.79 -0.66 -0.97
C ALA A 211 -12.28 -0.51 -0.77
N LEU A 212 -11.46 -1.31 -1.48
CA LEU A 212 -10.00 -1.24 -1.44
C LEU A 212 -9.50 0.15 -1.83
N CYS A 213 -9.98 0.68 -2.95
CA CYS A 213 -9.61 2.03 -3.43
C CYS A 213 -10.22 3.15 -2.57
N GLY A 214 -11.48 2.99 -2.14
CA GLY A 214 -12.23 4.01 -1.41
C GLY A 214 -11.67 4.29 -0.02
N ILE A 215 -11.37 3.24 0.76
CA ILE A 215 -10.74 3.36 2.08
C ILE A 215 -9.29 3.86 1.97
N ALA A 216 -8.58 3.52 0.89
CA ALA A 216 -7.26 4.08 0.60
C ALA A 216 -7.30 5.53 0.10
N THR A 217 -8.49 6.08 -0.20
CA THR A 217 -8.68 7.39 -0.84
C THR A 217 -7.94 7.52 -2.18
N GLY A 218 -7.68 6.40 -2.86
CA GLY A 218 -6.80 6.37 -4.03
C GLY A 218 -7.52 6.53 -5.36
N GLY A 219 -8.84 6.33 -5.44
CA GLY A 219 -9.66 6.72 -6.60
C GLY A 219 -9.53 5.87 -7.88
N MET A 220 -8.76 4.78 -7.92
CA MET A 220 -8.77 3.87 -9.07
C MET A 220 -10.07 3.08 -9.16
N SER A 221 -10.42 2.68 -10.38
CA SER A 221 -11.54 1.81 -10.70
C SER A 221 -11.09 0.69 -11.63
N ILE A 222 -11.87 -0.40 -11.63
CA ILE A 222 -11.77 -1.50 -12.60
C ILE A 222 -12.55 -1.22 -13.90
N TYR A 223 -13.16 -0.03 -14.00
CA TYR A 223 -13.85 0.48 -15.18
C TYR A 223 -13.23 1.81 -15.61
N ALA A 224 -13.05 2.03 -16.91
CA ALA A 224 -12.48 3.26 -17.46
C ALA A 224 -13.33 4.50 -17.13
N ALA A 225 -14.66 4.34 -17.09
CA ALA A 225 -15.59 5.40 -16.71
C ALA A 225 -15.59 5.71 -15.19
N GLY A 226 -14.81 4.99 -14.38
CA GLY A 226 -14.77 5.19 -12.93
C GLY A 226 -16.11 4.88 -12.27
N ILE A 227 -16.49 5.68 -11.27
CA ILE A 227 -17.78 5.55 -10.56
C ILE A 227 -18.98 5.77 -11.49
N SER A 228 -18.82 6.57 -12.54
CA SER A 228 -19.89 6.85 -13.49
C SER A 228 -20.35 5.61 -14.28
N HIS A 229 -19.57 4.52 -14.29
CA HIS A 229 -19.98 3.23 -14.85
C HIS A 229 -21.27 2.70 -14.22
N PHE A 230 -21.43 2.86 -12.89
CA PHE A 230 -22.51 2.22 -12.15
C PHE A 230 -23.85 2.96 -12.27
N GLN A 231 -23.84 4.25 -12.63
CA GLN A 231 -25.03 5.11 -12.70
C GLN A 231 -25.94 4.95 -11.46
N ASN A 232 -25.33 4.83 -10.27
CA ASN A 232 -26.00 4.44 -9.03
C ASN A 232 -25.78 5.49 -7.95
N PHE A 233 -26.79 6.34 -7.75
CA PHE A 233 -26.74 7.39 -6.74
C PHE A 233 -26.55 6.86 -5.32
N ALA A 234 -27.14 5.71 -4.97
CA ALA A 234 -26.96 5.12 -3.65
C ALA A 234 -25.50 4.69 -3.41
N LEU A 235 -24.82 4.18 -4.44
CA LEU A 235 -23.40 3.87 -4.39
C LEU A 235 -22.55 5.10 -4.12
N GLU A 236 -22.79 6.18 -4.86
CA GLU A 236 -22.07 7.46 -4.66
C GLU A 236 -22.23 7.96 -3.23
N MET A 237 -23.46 7.93 -2.70
CA MET A 237 -23.75 8.35 -1.33
C MET A 237 -23.10 7.46 -0.25
N VAL A 238 -22.91 6.17 -0.53
CA VAL A 238 -22.21 5.24 0.37
C VAL A 238 -20.69 5.43 0.30
N LEU A 239 -20.13 5.74 -0.86
CA LEU A 239 -18.68 5.94 -1.02
C LEU A 239 -18.16 7.20 -0.30
N ILE A 240 -18.95 8.27 -0.23
CA ILE A 240 -18.56 9.52 0.46
C ILE A 240 -18.12 9.28 1.91
N PRO A 241 -18.94 8.69 2.82
CA PRO A 241 -18.52 8.46 4.19
C PRO A 241 -17.37 7.46 4.32
N ILE A 242 -17.25 6.50 3.39
CA ILE A 242 -16.12 5.56 3.31
C ILE A 242 -14.82 6.32 3.05
N MET A 243 -14.80 7.22 2.07
CA MET A 243 -13.63 8.04 1.76
C MET A 243 -13.27 8.99 2.91
N ILE A 244 -14.27 9.59 3.57
CA ILE A 244 -14.05 10.41 4.76
C ILE A 244 -13.40 9.56 5.87
N ALA A 245 -13.90 8.34 6.09
CA ALA A 245 -13.34 7.46 7.10
C ALA A 245 -11.88 7.04 6.79
N GLY A 246 -11.56 6.84 5.51
CA GLY A 246 -10.19 6.58 5.05
C GLY A 246 -9.26 7.80 5.21
N ALA A 247 -9.77 9.01 5.02
CA ALA A 247 -9.00 10.25 5.14
C ALA A 247 -8.72 10.65 6.60
N VAL A 248 -9.54 10.20 7.55
CA VAL A 248 -9.35 10.48 8.98
C VAL A 248 -8.13 9.70 9.50
N PRO A 249 -7.20 10.34 10.23
CA PRO A 249 -6.04 9.64 10.76
C PRO A 249 -6.42 8.43 11.63
N PHE A 250 -5.93 7.23 11.30
CA PHE A 250 -6.22 5.99 12.05
C PHE A 250 -5.87 6.04 13.53
N ARG A 251 -4.99 6.97 13.92
CA ARG A 251 -4.69 7.24 15.33
C ARG A 251 -5.93 7.72 16.12
N LEU A 252 -6.84 8.49 15.49
CA LEU A 252 -8.05 8.97 16.15
C LEU A 252 -9.00 7.82 16.45
N TYR A 253 -9.19 6.90 15.51
CA TYR A 253 -9.95 5.67 15.72
C TYR A 253 -9.37 4.82 16.85
N TYR A 254 -8.04 4.73 16.94
CA TYR A 254 -7.37 4.02 18.03
C TYR A 254 -7.60 4.66 19.41
N LEU A 255 -7.79 5.98 19.50
CA LEU A 255 -8.03 6.68 20.76
C LEU A 255 -9.50 6.58 21.22
N THR A 256 -10.42 6.28 20.31
CA THR A 256 -11.85 6.10 20.61
C THR A 256 -12.22 4.68 21.04
N TYR A 257 -11.26 3.75 21.02
CA TYR A 257 -11.37 2.37 21.48
C TYR A 257 -10.56 2.19 22.77
#